data_AF-A0A383DUU8-F1
#
_entry.id   AF-A0A383DUU8-F1
#
_cell.length_a   1.000
_cell.length_b   1.000
_cell.length_c   1.000
_cell.angle_alpha   90.00
_cell.angle_beta   90.00
_cell.angle_gamma   90.00
#
_symmetry.space_group_name_H-M   'P 1'
#
loop_
_entity.id
_entity.type
_entity.pdbx_description
1 polymer ?
#
loop_
_entity_poly.entity_id
_entity_poly.type
_entity_poly.pdbx_seq_one_letter_code
_entity_poly.pdbx_strand_id
1 'polypeptide(L)'
;VVFDLVVGFVNKHNKMPTGKVLELELKKVQLPDDIRINATECIGECKSKSDLEHEYLVSETEKWCKDRAVYIAIMESIQIIDGKGDQTEEVIPEILQKALGVNFDPNIGHDYIDNSEDRFEFYNSKESRIPWDL
;
A
#
# COMPACT_ATOMS: atom_id res chain seq x y z
N VAL A 1 7.46 -26.31 -5.43
CA VAL A 1 7.17 -26.48 -6.88
C VAL A 1 6.47 -25.25 -7.47
N VAL A 2 5.22 -24.94 -7.12
CA VAL A 2 4.50 -23.76 -7.67
C VAL A 2 5.21 -22.45 -7.28
N PHE A 3 5.60 -22.31 -6.01
CA PHE A 3 6.39 -21.17 -5.53
C PHE A 3 7.72 -21.00 -6.27
N ASP A 4 8.46 -22.09 -6.50
CA ASP A 4 9.75 -22.06 -7.20
C ASP A 4 9.60 -21.61 -8.66
N LEU A 5 8.49 -22.00 -9.32
CA LEU A 5 8.15 -21.54 -10.67
C LEU A 5 7.84 -20.04 -10.69
N VAL A 6 7.14 -19.53 -9.67
CA VAL A 6 6.86 -18.08 -9.52
C VAL A 6 8.17 -17.31 -9.33
N VAL A 7 9.01 -17.73 -8.38
CA VAL A 7 10.28 -17.06 -8.08
C VAL A 7 11.23 -17.10 -9.27
N GLY A 8 11.33 -18.25 -9.96
CA GLY A 8 12.14 -18.39 -11.18
C GLY A 8 11.69 -17.44 -12.30
N PHE A 9 10.38 -17.27 -12.47
CA PHE A 9 9.84 -16.35 -13.47
C PHE A 9 10.07 -14.88 -13.10
N VAL A 10 9.85 -14.51 -11.84
CA VAL A 10 10.08 -13.15 -11.34
C VAL A 10 11.55 -12.77 -11.46
N ASN A 11 12.48 -13.65 -11.06
CA ASN A 11 13.92 -13.39 -11.19
C ASN A 11 14.37 -13.19 -12.64
N LYS A 12 13.74 -13.89 -13.60
CA LYS A 12 14.13 -13.84 -15.01
C LYS A 12 13.51 -12.66 -15.77
N HIS A 13 12.28 -12.28 -15.44
CA HIS A 13 11.50 -11.33 -16.22
C HIS A 13 11.10 -10.06 -15.45
N ASN A 14 11.43 -9.99 -14.15
CA ASN A 14 11.08 -8.90 -13.24
C ASN A 14 9.59 -8.51 -13.29
N LYS A 15 8.73 -9.50 -13.53
CA LYS A 15 7.27 -9.34 -13.67
C LYS A 15 6.56 -10.51 -13.03
N MET A 16 5.38 -10.24 -12.48
CA MET A 16 4.51 -11.27 -11.94
C MET A 16 3.98 -12.16 -13.08
N PRO A 17 4.15 -13.49 -13.00
CA PRO A 17 3.59 -14.40 -13.99
C PRO A 17 2.06 -14.44 -13.89
N THR A 18 1.38 -14.50 -15.03
CA THR A 18 -0.07 -14.77 -15.04
C THR A 18 -0.33 -16.26 -14.85
N GLY A 19 -1.53 -16.64 -14.39
CA GLY A 19 -1.90 -18.07 -14.24
C GLY A 19 -1.67 -18.90 -15.52
N LYS A 20 -1.86 -18.30 -16.71
CA LYS A 20 -1.56 -18.95 -18.01
C LYS A 20 -0.06 -19.23 -18.22
N VAL A 21 0.79 -18.33 -17.75
CA VAL A 21 2.25 -18.48 -17.82
C VAL A 21 2.70 -19.57 -16.86
N LEU A 22 2.16 -19.60 -15.64
CA LEU A 22 2.45 -20.66 -14.67
C LEU A 22 2.01 -22.04 -15.16
N GLU A 23 0.84 -22.16 -15.82
CA GLU A 23 0.42 -23.41 -16.47
C GLU A 23 1.39 -23.86 -17.56
N LEU A 24 1.91 -22.92 -18.36
CA LEU A 24 2.84 -23.22 -19.43
C LEU A 24 4.21 -23.66 -18.90
N GLU A 25 4.69 -23.03 -17.83
CA GLU A 25 5.92 -23.44 -17.14
C GLU A 25 5.74 -24.78 -16.41
N LEU A 26 4.59 -25.03 -15.79
CA LEU A 26 4.29 -26.32 -15.13
C LEU A 26 4.31 -27.49 -16.14
N LYS A 27 3.85 -27.27 -17.38
CA LYS A 27 3.91 -28.28 -18.47
C LYS A 27 5.34 -28.62 -18.90
N LYS A 28 6.32 -27.74 -18.68
CA LYS A 28 7.73 -27.97 -19.05
C LYS A 28 8.47 -28.82 -18.03
N VAL A 29 7.98 -28.89 -16.79
CA VAL A 29 8.60 -29.66 -15.71
C VAL A 29 7.97 -31.04 -15.67
N GLN A 30 8.81 -32.09 -15.75
CA GLN A 30 8.34 -33.45 -15.47
C GLN A 30 8.13 -33.61 -13.97
N LEU A 31 6.87 -33.78 -13.57
CA LEU A 31 6.44 -33.98 -12.19
C LEU A 31 5.59 -35.25 -12.11
N PRO A 32 5.61 -35.97 -10.97
CA PRO A 32 4.67 -37.05 -10.68
C PRO A 32 3.21 -36.57 -10.82
N ASP A 33 2.32 -37.46 -11.27
CA ASP A 33 0.93 -37.11 -11.59
C ASP A 33 0.17 -36.47 -10.41
N ASP A 34 0.37 -36.99 -9.19
CA ASP A 34 -0.25 -36.46 -7.96
C ASP A 34 0.19 -35.02 -7.66
N ILE A 35 1.48 -34.72 -7.84
CA ILE A 35 2.04 -33.38 -7.60
C ILE A 35 1.57 -32.41 -8.69
N ARG A 36 1.42 -32.90 -9.93
CA ARG A 36 0.92 -32.09 -11.04
C ARG A 36 -0.55 -31.70 -10.86
N ILE A 37 -1.39 -32.60 -10.37
CA ILE A 37 -2.80 -32.33 -10.07
C ILE A 37 -2.91 -31.24 -9.00
N ASN A 38 -2.24 -31.43 -7.86
CA ASN A 38 -2.23 -30.44 -6.77
C ASN A 38 -1.68 -29.07 -7.20
N ALA A 39 -0.63 -29.06 -8.04
CA ALA A 39 -0.07 -27.82 -8.57
C ALA A 39 -1.03 -27.11 -9.53
N THR A 40 -1.81 -27.86 -10.31
CA THR A 40 -2.79 -27.29 -11.25
C THR A 40 -3.99 -26.71 -10.51
N GLU A 41 -4.47 -27.38 -9.45
CA GLU A 41 -5.53 -26.87 -8.57
C GLU A 41 -5.10 -25.58 -7.88
N CYS A 42 -3.89 -25.56 -7.31
CA CYS A 42 -3.34 -24.38 -6.64
C CYS A 42 -3.18 -23.17 -7.59
N ILE A 43 -2.75 -23.40 -8.85
CA ILE A 43 -2.72 -22.35 -9.88
C ILE A 43 -4.15 -21.89 -10.26
N GLY A 44 -5.13 -22.79 -10.20
CA GLY A 44 -6.54 -22.49 -10.42
C GLY A 44 -7.11 -21.56 -9.36
N GLU A 45 -6.80 -21.80 -8.09
CA GLU A 45 -7.18 -20.93 -6.97
C GLU A 45 -6.53 -19.54 -7.07
N CYS A 46 -5.27 -19.45 -7.51
CA CYS A 46 -4.61 -18.15 -7.76
C CYS A 46 -5.23 -17.32 -8.90
N LYS A 47 -6.17 -17.87 -9.69
CA LYS A 47 -6.90 -17.10 -10.71
C LYS A 47 -8.10 -16.35 -10.14
N SER A 48 -8.67 -16.78 -9.01
CA SER A 48 -9.76 -16.02 -8.40
C SER A 48 -9.19 -14.76 -7.77
N LYS A 49 -9.42 -13.61 -8.41
CA LYS A 49 -9.22 -12.33 -7.75
C LYS A 49 -10.24 -12.23 -6.63
N SER A 50 -9.77 -12.36 -5.40
CA SER A 50 -10.56 -12.03 -4.23
C SER A 50 -10.45 -10.53 -4.00
N ASP A 51 -11.57 -9.81 -3.97
CA ASP A 51 -11.57 -8.36 -3.67
C ASP A 51 -10.99 -8.08 -2.27
N LEU A 52 -11.15 -9.04 -1.33
CA LEU A 52 -10.54 -9.00 0.00
C LEU A 52 -9.00 -9.03 -0.05
N GLU A 53 -8.40 -9.75 -1.00
CA GLU A 53 -6.94 -9.78 -1.14
C GLU A 53 -6.42 -8.44 -1.64
N HIS A 54 -7.18 -7.74 -2.49
CA HIS A 54 -6.78 -6.43 -2.97
C HIS A 54 -6.78 -5.39 -1.84
N GLU A 55 -7.84 -5.32 -1.04
CA GLU A 55 -7.94 -4.40 0.08
C GLU A 55 -6.86 -4.67 1.15
N TYR A 56 -6.61 -5.95 1.45
CA TYR A 56 -5.53 -6.34 2.35
C TYR A 56 -4.15 -5.94 1.82
N LEU A 57 -3.88 -6.19 0.53
CA LEU A 57 -2.62 -5.79 -0.10
C LEU A 57 -2.44 -4.27 -0.10
N VAL A 58 -3.49 -3.51 -0.38
CA VAL A 58 -3.46 -2.04 -0.35
C VAL A 58 -3.13 -1.54 1.06
N SER A 59 -3.83 -2.04 2.08
CA SER A 59 -3.64 -1.60 3.47
C SER A 59 -2.25 -1.97 4.03
N GLU A 60 -1.76 -3.18 3.79
CA GLU A 60 -0.42 -3.59 4.23
C GLU A 60 0.68 -2.83 3.48
N THR A 61 0.51 -2.61 2.16
CA THR A 61 1.49 -1.84 1.37
C THR A 61 1.50 -0.37 1.79
N GLU A 62 0.34 0.22 2.07
CA GLU A 62 0.22 1.59 2.57
C GLU A 62 0.92 1.74 3.93
N LYS A 63 0.69 0.81 4.85
CA LYS A 63 1.37 0.77 6.15
C LYS A 63 2.88 0.70 6.00
N TRP A 64 3.37 -0.19 5.14
CA TRP A 64 4.80 -0.31 4.87
C TRP A 64 5.40 0.99 4.32
N CYS A 65 4.70 1.66 3.39
CA CYS A 65 5.11 2.95 2.85
C CYS A 65 5.16 4.05 3.92
N LYS A 66 4.16 4.11 4.82
CA LYS A 66 4.14 5.04 5.96
C LYS A 66 5.33 4.81 6.90
N ASP A 67 5.53 3.58 7.33
CA ASP A 67 6.63 3.21 8.22
C ASP A 67 8.00 3.53 7.58
N ARG A 68 8.14 3.25 6.28
CA ARG A 68 9.35 3.56 5.53
C ARG A 68 9.60 5.06 5.40
N ALA A 69 8.56 5.85 5.14
CA ALA A 69 8.65 7.30 5.05
C ALA A 69 9.08 7.92 6.38
N VAL A 70 8.48 7.48 7.49
CA VAL A 70 8.85 7.94 8.84
C VAL A 70 10.30 7.56 9.17
N TYR A 71 10.72 6.33 8.85
CA TYR A 71 12.11 5.91 9.06
C TYR A 71 13.10 6.80 8.29
N ILE A 72 12.83 7.09 7.02
CA ILE A 72 13.69 7.94 6.19
C ILE A 72 13.74 9.36 6.78
N ALA A 73 12.60 9.92 7.15
CA ALA A 73 12.52 11.25 7.75
C ALA A 73 13.29 11.36 9.07
N ILE A 74 13.25 10.33 9.92
CA ILE A 74 14.04 10.30 11.17
C ILE A 74 15.54 10.25 10.85
N MET A 75 15.97 9.42 9.89
CA MET A 75 17.38 9.34 9.50
C MET A 75 17.88 10.67 8.91
N GLU A 76 17.08 11.33 8.09
CA GLU A 76 17.36 12.66 7.53
C GLU A 76 17.44 13.71 8.64
N SER A 77 16.52 13.67 9.61
CA SER A 77 16.54 14.57 10.78
C SER A 77 17.82 14.41 11.60
N ILE A 78 18.29 13.17 11.81
CA ILE A 78 19.57 12.92 12.50
C ILE A 78 20.74 13.49 11.70
N GLN A 79 20.75 13.35 10.37
CA GLN A 79 21.81 13.89 9.53
C GLN A 79 21.87 15.43 9.58
N ILE A 80 20.71 16.09 9.65
CA ILE A 80 20.60 17.54 9.81
C ILE A 80 21.14 17.97 11.18
N ILE A 81 20.74 17.29 12.27
CA ILE A 81 21.23 17.56 13.64
C ILE A 81 22.76 17.36 13.73
N ASP A 82 23.30 16.34 13.06
CA ASP A 82 24.73 16.06 13.00
C ASP A 82 25.52 17.08 12.14
N GLY A 83 24.83 18.04 11.49
CA GLY A 83 25.46 19.04 10.61
C GLY A 83 26.04 18.46 9.33
N LYS A 84 25.56 17.29 8.89
CA LYS A 84 26.04 16.57 7.68
C LYS A 84 25.26 16.93 6.41
N GLY A 85 24.42 17.97 6.45
CA GLY A 85 23.60 18.43 5.33
C GLY A 85 23.61 19.95 5.17
N ASP A 86 23.15 20.43 4.01
CA ASP A 86 23.04 21.86 3.68
C ASP A 86 21.79 22.54 4.27
N GLN A 87 20.92 21.77 4.95
CA GLN A 87 19.66 22.26 5.51
C GLN A 87 19.79 22.62 6.98
N THR A 88 18.99 23.60 7.42
CA THR A 88 18.91 24.03 8.81
C THR A 88 17.95 23.14 9.61
N GLU A 89 18.16 23.06 10.92
CA GLU A 89 17.30 22.29 11.85
C GLU A 89 15.82 22.72 11.82
N GLU A 90 15.54 23.95 11.37
CA GLU A 90 14.18 24.48 11.20
C GLU A 90 13.32 23.69 10.21
N VAL A 91 13.94 22.89 9.31
CA VAL A 91 13.24 22.09 8.28
C VAL A 91 12.77 20.73 8.82
N ILE A 92 13.30 20.27 9.96
CA ILE A 92 12.97 18.97 10.58
C ILE A 92 11.45 18.77 10.79
N PRO A 93 10.69 19.75 11.32
CA PRO A 93 9.25 19.62 11.47
C PRO A 93 8.52 19.39 10.15
N GLU A 94 8.96 20.06 9.07
CA GLU A 94 8.36 19.93 7.74
C GLU A 94 8.61 18.53 7.15
N ILE A 95 9.84 18.00 7.30
CA ILE A 95 10.21 16.65 6.85
C ILE A 95 9.36 15.58 7.55
N LEU A 96 9.22 15.69 8.87
CA LEU A 96 8.39 14.77 9.65
C LEU A 96 6.90 14.89 9.28
N GLN A 97 6.40 16.11 9.10
CA GLN A 97 5.00 16.33 8.68
C GLN A 97 4.73 15.71 7.31
N LYS A 98 5.65 15.85 6.36
CA LYS A 98 5.54 15.24 5.03
C LYS A 98 5.54 13.71 5.09
N ALA A 99 6.38 13.12 5.94
CA ALA A 99 6.42 11.67 6.12
C ALA A 99 5.13 11.11 6.74
N LEU A 100 4.55 11.83 7.70
CA LEU A 100 3.26 11.46 8.31
C LEU A 100 2.07 11.63 7.35
N GLY A 101 2.21 12.48 6.34
CA GLY A 101 1.18 12.73 5.32
C GLY A 101 1.09 11.69 4.20
N VAL A 102 1.95 10.66 4.19
CA VAL A 102 1.90 9.60 3.16
C VAL A 102 0.67 8.74 3.39
N ASN A 103 -0.29 8.74 2.46
CA ASN A 103 -1.42 7.83 2.44
C ASN A 103 -1.78 7.46 1.00
N PHE A 104 -2.63 6.44 0.82
CA PHE A 104 -3.15 6.04 -0.49
C PHE A 104 -4.59 6.49 -0.74
N ASP A 105 -5.17 7.25 0.19
CA ASP A 105 -6.52 7.77 0.06
C ASP A 105 -6.56 8.86 -1.02
N PRO A 106 -7.32 8.70 -2.12
CA PRO A 106 -7.47 9.72 -3.14
C PRO A 106 -8.35 10.91 -2.68
N ASN A 107 -9.07 10.79 -1.56
CA ASN A 107 -9.96 11.84 -1.03
C ASN A 107 -9.21 12.94 -0.26
N ILE A 108 -8.02 13.33 -0.72
CA ILE A 108 -7.29 14.46 -0.16
C ILE A 108 -8.00 15.75 -0.59
N GLY A 109 -8.92 16.23 0.27
CA GLY A 109 -9.73 17.43 0.05
C GLY A 109 -11.23 17.16 0.17
N HIS A 110 -12.04 18.21 0.06
CA HIS A 110 -13.49 18.02 -0.06
C HIS A 110 -13.82 17.71 -1.52
N ASP A 111 -14.13 16.45 -1.85
CA ASP A 111 -14.86 16.17 -3.08
C ASP A 111 -16.21 16.89 -2.99
N TYR A 112 -16.38 17.97 -3.74
CA TYR A 112 -17.55 18.84 -3.61
C TYR A 112 -18.85 18.15 -3.97
N ILE A 113 -18.80 17.08 -4.77
CA ILE A 113 -19.97 16.35 -5.23
C ILE A 113 -20.26 15.17 -4.30
N ASP A 114 -19.28 14.31 -4.06
CA ASP A 114 -19.51 13.10 -3.25
C ASP A 114 -19.68 13.44 -1.76
N ASN A 115 -19.10 14.54 -1.29
CA ASN A 115 -19.19 15.01 0.10
C ASN A 115 -20.34 16.02 0.30
N SER A 116 -21.30 16.12 -0.63
CA SER A 116 -22.36 17.13 -0.54
C SER A 116 -23.36 16.88 0.60
N GLU A 117 -23.66 15.61 0.87
CA GLU A 117 -24.62 15.20 1.91
C GLU A 117 -24.07 15.52 3.31
N ASP A 118 -22.86 15.05 3.61
CA ASP A 118 -22.18 15.29 4.90
C ASP A 118 -22.00 16.78 5.17
N ARG A 119 -21.72 17.58 4.14
CA ARG A 119 -21.61 19.04 4.26
C ARG A 119 -22.96 19.70 4.51
N PHE A 120 -24.02 19.23 3.84
CA PHE A 120 -25.38 19.71 4.10
C PHE A 120 -25.76 19.39 5.55
N GLU A 121 -25.49 18.17 6.02
CA GLU A 121 -25.76 17.78 7.40
C GLU A 121 -24.94 18.61 8.40
N PHE A 122 -23.64 18.80 8.14
CA PHE A 122 -22.79 19.66 8.96
C PHE A 122 -23.32 21.09 9.08
N TYR A 123 -23.71 21.72 7.96
CA TYR A 123 -24.24 23.09 7.98
C TYR A 123 -25.63 23.22 8.61
N ASN A 124 -26.42 22.14 8.61
CA ASN A 124 -27.75 22.12 9.23
C ASN A 124 -27.73 21.56 10.66
N SER A 125 -26.58 21.07 11.13
CA SER A 125 -26.40 20.60 12.49
C SER A 125 -26.48 21.78 13.48
N LYS A 126 -27.29 21.61 14.53
CA LYS A 126 -27.37 22.61 15.61
C LYS A 126 -26.25 22.35 16.60
N GLU A 127 -25.13 23.04 16.43
CA GLU A 127 -24.07 23.02 17.44
C GLU A 127 -24.46 23.85 18.67
N SER A 128 -24.30 23.23 19.84
CA SER A 128 -24.36 23.93 21.13
C SER A 128 -23.11 24.79 21.28
N ARG A 129 -23.28 26.12 21.19
CA ARG A 129 -22.21 27.07 21.48
C ARG A 129 -22.30 27.50 22.93
N ILE A 130 -21.17 27.46 23.64
CA ILE A 130 -21.09 28.02 24.99
C ILE A 130 -21.21 29.55 24.86
N PRO A 131 -22.16 30.21 25.55
CA PRO A 131 -22.25 31.65 25.54
C PRO A 131 -20.93 32.26 26.01
N TRP A 132 -20.49 33.31 25.33
CA TRP A 132 -19.34 34.08 25.78
C TRP A 132 -19.70 34.75 27.11
N ASP A 133 -18.82 34.58 28.10
CA ASP A 133 -18.88 35.32 29.37
C ASP A 133 -18.28 36.71 29.10
N LEU A 134 -19.13 37.63 28.59
CA LEU A 134 -18.79 39.03 28.28
C LEU A 134 -19.19 39.96 29.41
#